data_AF-A0A3A0A339-F1
#
_entry.id   AF-A0A3A0A339-F1
#
_cell.length_a   1.000
_cell.length_b   1.000
_cell.length_c   1.000
_cell.angle_alpha   90.00
_cell.angle_beta   90.00
_cell.angle_gamma   90.00
#
_symmetry.space_group_name_H-M   'P 1'
#
loop_
_entity.id
_entity.type
_entity.pdbx_description
1 polymer ?
#
loop_
_entity_poly.entity_id
_entity_poly.type
_entity_poly.pdbx_seq_one_letter_code
_entity_poly.pdbx_strand_id
1 'polypeptide(L)'
;MELEPAFNAPGRYRAYFIPTAPGAYTYRIWGTIEGNAIDETFTSGPETFSEVAAIDTLLFPSVSTSVEDAAAAAADAQDSADSAQTLAIIGLIAGVVGVLTGAVGVFMAMQARKGPRATAQAD
;
A
#
# COMPACT_ATOMS: atom_id res chain seq x y z
N MET A 1 27.00 -8.45 19.61
CA MET A 1 28.24 -8.28 18.83
C MET A 1 29.41 -8.42 19.78
N GLU A 2 30.49 -9.05 19.34
CA GLU A 2 31.72 -9.15 20.10
C GLU A 2 32.68 -8.04 19.65
N LEU A 3 33.35 -7.40 20.60
CA LEU A 3 34.38 -6.41 20.34
C LEU A 3 35.72 -7.13 20.18
N GLU A 4 36.37 -6.94 19.04
CA GLU A 4 37.67 -7.53 18.74
C GLU A 4 38.78 -6.48 18.80
N PRO A 5 40.01 -6.84 19.21
CA PRO A 5 41.16 -5.96 19.12
C PRO A 5 41.38 -5.45 17.68
N ALA A 6 41.56 -4.14 17.54
CA ALA A 6 41.86 -3.55 16.24
C ALA A 6 43.30 -3.87 15.83
N PHE A 7 43.48 -4.32 14.58
CA PHE A 7 44.79 -4.70 14.06
C PHE A 7 45.77 -3.53 14.12
N ASN A 8 46.96 -3.78 14.68
CA ASN A 8 48.04 -2.81 14.84
C ASN A 8 47.63 -1.51 15.56
N ALA A 9 46.66 -1.59 16.47
CA ALA A 9 46.12 -0.46 17.20
C ALA A 9 45.87 -0.84 18.68
N PRO A 10 46.94 -0.91 19.50
CA PRO A 10 46.82 -1.27 20.92
C PRO A 10 45.78 -0.42 21.65
N GLY A 11 44.98 -1.05 22.50
CA GLY A 11 43.92 -0.39 23.27
C GLY A 11 42.67 0.00 22.47
N ARG A 12 42.63 -0.24 21.15
CA ARG A 12 41.45 -0.01 20.31
C ARG A 12 40.74 -1.32 20.02
N TYR A 13 39.42 -1.29 20.12
CA TYR A 13 38.54 -2.42 19.81
C TYR A 13 37.53 -2.02 18.73
N ARG A 14 37.02 -2.98 17.99
CA ARG A 14 36.00 -2.76 16.95
C ARG A 14 34.98 -3.90 16.92
N ALA A 15 33.77 -3.56 16.51
CA ALA A 15 32.76 -4.52 16.07
C ALA A 15 32.12 -3.96 14.80
N TYR A 16 31.66 -4.85 13.91
CA TYR A 16 31.03 -4.46 12.66
C TYR A 16 29.52 -4.54 12.78
N PHE A 17 28.86 -3.40 12.56
CA PHE A 17 27.41 -3.28 12.53
C PHE A 17 26.98 -2.70 11.19
N ILE A 18 26.03 -3.35 10.53
CA ILE A 18 25.42 -2.88 9.28
C ILE A 18 23.94 -2.62 9.58
N PRO A 19 23.54 -1.34 9.81
CA PRO A 19 22.15 -1.01 10.06
C PRO A 19 21.30 -1.25 8.82
N THR A 20 20.10 -1.78 9.00
CA THR A 20 19.11 -1.96 7.92
C THR A 20 18.03 -0.88 7.93
N ALA A 21 18.06 0.04 8.89
CA ALA A 21 17.11 1.13 9.02
C ALA A 21 17.86 2.43 9.34
N PRO A 22 17.37 3.59 8.84
CA PRO A 22 17.87 4.88 9.25
C PRO A 22 17.39 5.26 10.66
N GLY A 23 18.07 6.24 11.25
CA GLY A 23 17.69 6.86 12.52
C GLY A 23 18.73 6.72 13.63
N ALA A 24 18.28 7.02 14.85
CA ALA A 24 19.09 6.98 16.04
C ALA A 24 19.35 5.55 16.53
N TYR A 25 20.58 5.31 16.99
CA TYR A 25 20.99 4.04 17.58
C TYR A 25 21.63 4.27 18.95
N THR A 26 21.40 3.32 19.85
CA THR A 26 22.06 3.26 21.16
C THR A 26 22.85 1.98 21.27
N TYR A 27 24.14 2.09 21.57
CA TYR A 27 25.02 0.97 21.85
C TYR A 27 25.31 0.89 23.34
N ARG A 28 25.21 -0.32 23.90
CA ARG A 28 25.71 -0.63 25.23
C ARG A 28 26.94 -1.51 25.11
N ILE A 29 28.04 -1.05 25.68
CA ILE A 29 29.32 -1.76 25.72
C ILE A 29 29.54 -2.17 27.16
N TRP A 30 29.63 -3.48 27.39
CA TRP A 30 29.78 -4.03 28.73
C TRP A 30 30.77 -5.20 28.72
N GLY A 31 31.40 -5.45 29.86
CA GLY A 31 32.36 -6.53 30.03
C GLY A 31 33.49 -6.14 30.96
N THR A 32 34.67 -6.71 30.72
CA THR A 32 35.87 -6.43 31.53
C THR A 32 37.09 -6.17 30.65
N ILE A 33 37.85 -5.12 30.94
CA ILE A 33 39.14 -4.81 30.31
C ILE A 33 40.21 -4.78 31.41
N GLU A 34 41.22 -5.64 31.29
CA GLU A 34 42.30 -5.76 32.29
C GLU A 34 41.79 -5.96 33.73
N GLY A 35 40.67 -6.68 33.88
CA GLY A 35 40.02 -6.92 35.17
C GLY A 35 39.11 -5.78 35.67
N ASN A 36 39.05 -4.65 34.98
CA ASN A 36 38.13 -3.55 35.29
C ASN A 36 36.80 -3.76 34.58
N ALA A 37 35.70 -3.70 35.33
CA ALA A 37 34.36 -3.76 34.76
C ALA A 37 34.04 -2.49 33.97
N ILE A 38 33.44 -2.67 32.80
CA ILE A 38 32.93 -1.61 31.92
C ILE A 38 31.44 -1.88 31.70
N ASP A 39 30.63 -0.83 31.77
CA ASP A 39 29.21 -0.85 31.40
C ASP A 39 28.78 0.56 30.99
N GLU A 40 28.96 0.87 29.71
CA GLU A 40 28.78 2.21 29.16
C GLU A 40 27.74 2.19 28.05
N THR A 41 26.97 3.28 27.95
CA THR A 41 25.93 3.42 26.93
C THR A 41 26.13 4.69 26.13
N PHE A 42 26.10 4.56 24.80
CA PHE A 42 26.29 5.65 23.86
C PHE A 42 25.09 5.72 22.93
N THR A 43 24.40 6.85 22.92
CA THR A 43 23.32 7.14 21.96
C THR A 43 23.85 8.06 20.89
N SER A 44 23.48 7.83 19.63
CA SER A 44 23.81 8.71 18.51
C SER A 44 23.34 10.15 18.76
N GLY A 45 24.15 11.12 18.37
CA GLY A 45 23.86 12.54 18.54
C GLY A 45 25.08 13.43 18.28
N PRO A 46 24.96 14.76 18.49
CA PRO A 46 26.02 15.72 18.19
C PRO A 46 27.33 15.48 18.94
N GLU A 47 27.25 14.93 20.16
CA GLU A 47 28.39 14.73 21.06
C GLU A 47 29.07 13.36 20.92
N THR A 48 28.47 12.42 20.17
CA THR A 48 28.90 11.02 20.11
C THR A 48 29.19 10.59 18.66
N PHE A 49 28.27 9.85 18.04
CA PHE A 49 28.33 9.40 16.67
C PHE A 49 27.04 9.78 15.94
N SER A 50 27.13 9.97 14.62
CA SER A 50 25.99 10.38 13.81
C SER A 50 24.91 9.30 13.72
N GLU A 51 23.67 9.74 13.59
CA GLU A 51 22.54 8.87 13.23
C GLU A 51 22.74 8.28 11.82
N VAL A 52 22.08 7.14 11.57
CA VAL A 52 22.10 6.51 10.26
C VAL A 52 21.20 7.30 9.32
N ALA A 53 21.78 7.94 8.30
CA ALA A 53 21.01 8.66 7.30
C ALA A 53 20.20 7.70 6.41
N ALA A 54 19.04 8.15 5.96
CA ALA A 54 18.24 7.41 5.00
C ALA A 54 18.92 7.44 3.61
N ILE A 55 18.92 6.28 2.92
CA ILE A 55 19.64 6.11 1.65
C ILE A 55 19.11 7.06 0.57
N ASP A 56 17.79 7.28 0.54
CA ASP A 56 17.11 8.19 -0.39
C ASP A 56 17.69 9.61 -0.37
N THR A 57 18.09 10.12 0.80
CA THR A 57 18.72 11.44 0.95
C THR A 57 20.09 11.56 0.30
N LEU A 58 20.74 10.42 0.00
CA LEU A 58 22.08 10.35 -0.58
C LEU A 58 22.08 9.99 -2.07
N LEU A 59 20.92 9.61 -2.64
CA LEU A 59 20.81 9.23 -4.05
C LEU A 59 20.70 10.47 -4.95
N PHE A 60 21.54 10.53 -5.99
CA PHE A 60 21.42 11.53 -7.05
C PHE A 60 21.61 10.91 -8.45
N PRO A 61 20.70 11.17 -9.42
CA PRO A 61 19.40 11.82 -9.22
C PRO A 61 18.50 10.99 -8.29
N SER A 62 17.49 11.61 -7.67
CA SER A 62 16.54 10.91 -6.81
C SER A 62 15.87 9.80 -7.62
N VAL A 63 16.07 8.55 -7.22
CA VAL A 63 15.41 7.40 -7.84
C VAL A 63 14.04 7.31 -7.18
N SER A 64 12.98 7.62 -7.91
CA SER A 64 11.62 7.26 -7.46
C SER A 64 11.64 5.76 -7.16
N THR A 65 11.37 5.42 -5.90
CA THR A 65 11.44 4.03 -5.49
C THR A 65 10.22 3.31 -6.05
N SER A 66 10.38 2.04 -6.41
CA SER A 66 9.27 1.20 -6.90
C SER A 66 8.06 1.19 -5.96
N VAL A 67 8.23 1.56 -4.68
CA VAL A 67 7.15 1.64 -3.68
C VAL A 67 6.28 2.87 -3.91
N GLU A 68 6.84 4.02 -4.26
CA GLU A 68 6.06 5.22 -4.61
C GLU A 68 5.27 4.99 -5.90
N ASP A 69 5.91 4.41 -6.91
CA ASP A 69 5.25 4.04 -8.16
C ASP A 69 4.15 2.99 -7.95
N ALA A 70 4.39 2.00 -7.07
CA ALA A 70 3.38 1.01 -6.71
C ALA A 70 2.21 1.62 -5.92
N ALA A 71 2.47 2.59 -5.04
CA ALA A 71 1.42 3.30 -4.31
C ALA A 71 0.57 4.16 -5.25
N ALA A 72 1.19 4.84 -6.21
CA ALA A 72 0.50 5.59 -7.25
C ALA A 72 -0.38 4.66 -8.12
N ALA A 73 0.19 3.54 -8.59
CA ALA A 73 -0.55 2.56 -9.37
C ALA A 73 -1.73 1.93 -8.59
N ALA A 74 -1.56 1.72 -7.28
CA ALA A 74 -2.62 1.22 -6.41
C ALA A 74 -3.75 2.25 -6.23
N ALA A 75 -3.41 3.53 -6.09
CA ALA A 75 -4.38 4.61 -6.01
C ALA A 75 -5.18 4.73 -7.32
N ASP A 76 -4.51 4.73 -8.47
CA ASP A 76 -5.17 4.78 -9.79
C ASP A 76 -6.10 3.59 -10.02
N ALA A 77 -5.71 2.39 -9.57
CA ALA A 77 -6.53 1.19 -9.64
C ALA A 77 -7.77 1.29 -8.74
N GLN A 78 -7.64 1.87 -7.55
CA GLN A 78 -8.76 2.09 -6.63
C GLN A 78 -9.77 3.10 -7.22
N ASP A 79 -9.29 4.22 -7.75
CA ASP A 79 -10.14 5.24 -8.39
C ASP A 79 -10.90 4.68 -9.59
N SER A 80 -10.24 3.83 -10.39
CA SER A 80 -10.86 3.13 -11.51
C SER A 80 -11.93 2.13 -11.04
N ALA A 81 -11.68 1.42 -9.94
CA ALA A 81 -12.63 0.48 -9.35
C ALA A 81 -13.86 1.19 -8.80
N ASP A 82 -13.69 2.30 -8.08
CA ASP A 82 -14.79 3.09 -7.49
C ASP A 82 -15.67 3.70 -8.59
N SER A 83 -15.04 4.18 -9.68
CA SER A 83 -15.73 4.67 -10.87
C SER A 83 -16.55 3.56 -11.54
N ALA A 84 -15.96 2.38 -11.73
CA ALA A 84 -16.63 1.22 -12.31
C ALA A 84 -17.79 0.74 -11.43
N GLN A 85 -17.63 0.72 -10.11
CA GLN A 85 -18.68 0.34 -9.17
C GLN A 85 -19.87 1.31 -9.23
N THR A 86 -19.59 2.62 -9.31
CA THR A 86 -20.62 3.65 -9.46
C THR A 86 -21.42 3.45 -10.75
N LEU A 87 -20.73 3.25 -11.88
CA LEU A 87 -21.38 2.98 -13.16
C LEU A 87 -22.16 1.65 -13.17
N ALA A 88 -21.62 0.61 -12.52
CA ALA A 88 -22.31 -0.68 -12.40
C ALA A 88 -23.61 -0.55 -11.61
N ILE A 89 -23.63 0.22 -10.51
CA ILE A 89 -24.84 0.48 -9.72
C ILE A 89 -25.87 1.24 -10.57
N ILE A 90 -25.47 2.31 -11.26
CA ILE A 90 -26.37 3.07 -12.15
C ILE A 90 -26.93 2.16 -13.25
N GLY A 91 -26.05 1.38 -13.89
CA GLY A 91 -26.43 0.44 -14.94
C GLY A 91 -27.40 -0.63 -14.46
N LEU A 92 -27.22 -1.15 -13.24
CA LEU A 92 -28.12 -2.14 -12.64
C LEU A 92 -29.51 -1.55 -12.37
N ILE A 93 -29.58 -0.34 -11.81
CA ILE A 93 -30.87 0.35 -11.57
C ILE A 93 -31.58 0.61 -12.90
N ALA A 94 -30.88 1.21 -13.88
CA ALA A 94 -31.43 1.50 -15.20
C ALA A 94 -31.89 0.22 -15.92
N GLY A 95 -31.11 -0.86 -15.82
CA GLY A 95 -31.42 -2.16 -16.39
C GLY A 95 -32.71 -2.75 -15.81
N VAL A 96 -32.87 -2.75 -14.48
CA VAL A 96 -34.09 -3.26 -13.82
C VAL A 96 -35.32 -2.46 -14.24
N VAL A 97 -35.23 -1.12 -14.24
CA VAL A 97 -36.34 -0.25 -14.67
C VAL A 97 -36.70 -0.51 -16.13
N GLY A 98 -35.70 -0.67 -17.01
CA GLY A 98 -35.90 -0.99 -18.41
C GLY A 98 -36.61 -2.33 -18.62
N VAL A 99 -36.19 -3.38 -17.89
CA VAL A 99 -36.82 -4.71 -17.96
C VAL A 99 -38.29 -4.66 -17.53
N LEU A 100 -38.61 -4.00 -16.41
CA LEU A 100 -39.99 -3.88 -15.93
C LEU A 100 -40.87 -3.13 -16.91
N THR A 101 -40.40 -1.99 -17.43
CA THR A 101 -41.14 -1.17 -18.38
C THR A 101 -41.36 -1.93 -19.70
N GLY A 102 -40.33 -2.61 -20.20
CA GLY A 102 -40.40 -3.44 -21.40
C GLY A 102 -41.40 -4.59 -21.25
N ALA A 103 -41.39 -5.30 -20.11
CA ALA A 103 -42.31 -6.40 -19.85
C ALA A 103 -43.78 -5.94 -19.85
N VAL A 104 -44.07 -4.78 -19.26
CA VAL A 104 -45.42 -4.18 -19.28
C VAL A 104 -45.86 -3.87 -20.71
N GLY A 105 -45.00 -3.23 -21.51
CA GLY A 105 -45.31 -2.91 -22.90
C GLY A 105 -45.59 -4.15 -23.76
N VAL A 106 -44.76 -5.20 -23.60
CA VAL A 106 -44.96 -6.48 -24.29
C VAL A 106 -46.28 -7.14 -23.85
N PHE A 107 -46.60 -7.14 -22.55
CA PHE A 107 -47.84 -7.69 -22.03
C PHE A 107 -49.08 -6.97 -22.59
N MET A 108 -49.08 -5.64 -22.61
CA MET A 108 -50.18 -4.84 -23.18
C MET A 108 -50.36 -5.08 -24.68
N ALA A 109 -49.27 -5.17 -25.45
CA ALA A 109 -49.32 -5.46 -26.89
C ALA A 109 -49.90 -6.86 -27.18
N MET A 110 -49.62 -7.85 -26.34
CA MET A 110 -50.21 -9.19 -26.45
C MET A 110 -51.71 -9.20 -26.15
N GLN A 111 -52.17 -8.34 -25.23
CA GLN A 111 -53.59 -8.24 -24.86
C GLN A 111 -54.42 -7.56 -25.95
N ALA A 112 -53.89 -6.50 -26.58
CA ALA A 112 -54.55 -5.80 -27.69
C ALA A 112 -54.78 -6.70 -28.92
N ARG A 113 -53.88 -7.67 -29.17
CA ARG A 113 -54.04 -8.66 -30.26
C ARG A 113 -55.14 -9.70 -30.00
N LYS A 114 -55.65 -9.81 -28.77
CA LYS A 114 -56.73 -10.75 -28.40
C LYS A 114 -58.13 -10.10 -28.37
N GLY A 115 -58.28 -8.86 -28.86
CA GLY A 115 -59.58 -8.20 -29.01
C GLY A 115 -60.52 -8.90 -30.01
N PRO A 116 -61.86 -8.75 -29.87
CA PRO A 116 -62.84 -9.74 -30.33
C PRO A 116 -62.88 -9.87 -31.85
N ARG A 117 -62.84 -11.11 -32.36
CA ARG A 117 -63.35 -11.39 -33.71
C ARG A 117 -64.82 -10.97 -33.72
N ALA A 118 -65.14 -9.90 -34.46
CA ALA A 118 -66.50 -9.59 -34.83
C ALA A 118 -67.11 -10.87 -35.42
N THR A 119 -68.07 -11.45 -34.71
CA THR A 119 -68.92 -12.51 -35.22
C THR A 119 -69.58 -11.96 -36.47
N ALA A 120 -69.11 -12.43 -37.62
CA ALA A 120 -69.86 -12.44 -38.84
C ALA A 120 -71.17 -13.18 -38.55
N GLN A 121 -72.23 -12.42 -38.38
CA GLN A 121 -73.62 -12.87 -38.39
C GLN A 121 -74.12 -12.41 -39.77
N ALA A 122 -74.11 -13.26 -40.80
CA ALA A 122 -75.13 -14.27 -41.08
C ALA A 122 -76.52 -13.63 -41.18
N ASP A 123 -76.82 -13.10 -42.37
CA ASP A 123 -78.12 -13.15 -43.04
C ASP A 123 -77.88 -13.16 -44.56
#